data_AF-A0A1H3WUP4-F1
#
_entry.id   AF-A0A1H3WUP4-F1
#
_cell.length_a   1.000
_cell.length_b   1.000
_cell.length_c   1.000
_cell.angle_alpha   90.00
_cell.angle_beta   90.00
_cell.angle_gamma   90.00
#
_symmetry.space_group_name_H-M   'P 1'
#
loop_
_entity.id
_entity.type
_entity.pdbx_description
1 polymer ?
#
loop_
_entity_poly.entity_id
_entity_poly.type
_entity_poly.pdbx_seq_one_letter_code
_entity_poly.pdbx_strand_id
1 'polypeptide(L)'
;MFDIAIQSAFTHSPVTYTNCNAEKAITLYQEIDWAGIYRQIEESGSSPESPFYYYEINRRNQLGEKETLCISGDIGELVGIAYQRPKMERKGFFRKKDVLNPEYLTQMNGMDADLAFSCLQAFIKGDTGFLEQNMYDKEEN
;
A
#
# COMPACT_ATOMS: atom_id res chain seq x y z
N MET A 1 -14.67 -7.59 3.71
CA MET A 1 -14.24 -8.21 2.45
C MET A 1 -13.30 -7.26 1.75
N PHE A 2 -12.35 -7.81 1.00
CA PHE A 2 -11.27 -7.07 0.36
C PHE A 2 -11.27 -7.30 -1.14
N ASP A 3 -10.94 -6.27 -1.91
CA ASP A 3 -10.66 -6.40 -3.34
C ASP A 3 -9.17 -6.17 -3.55
N ILE A 4 -8.50 -7.17 -4.12
CA ILE A 4 -7.04 -7.21 -4.24
C ILE A 4 -6.66 -7.18 -5.72
N ALA A 5 -5.69 -6.37 -6.09
CA ALA A 5 -5.07 -6.34 -7.41
C ALA A 5 -3.57 -6.59 -7.25
N ILE A 6 -3.04 -7.54 -8.02
CA ILE A 6 -1.61 -7.89 -8.00
C ILE A 6 -1.08 -7.74 -9.42
N GLN A 7 -0.05 -6.91 -9.59
CA GLN A 7 0.59 -6.70 -10.89
C GLN A 7 2.07 -7.01 -10.83
N SER A 8 2.53 -7.81 -11.78
CA SER A 8 3.95 -8.02 -12.02
C SER A 8 4.54 -6.86 -12.83
N ALA A 9 5.81 -6.57 -12.58
CA ALA A 9 6.61 -5.60 -13.35
C ALA A 9 6.65 -5.90 -14.86
N PHE A 10 6.36 -7.15 -15.27
CA PHE A 10 6.40 -7.60 -16.67
C PHE A 10 5.03 -7.78 -17.31
N THR A 11 3.94 -7.44 -16.61
CA THR A 11 2.56 -7.63 -17.08
C THR A 11 1.82 -6.30 -17.18
N HIS A 12 1.08 -6.08 -18.26
CA HIS A 12 0.29 -4.86 -18.46
C HIS A 12 -1.01 -4.80 -17.67
N SER A 13 -1.47 -5.92 -17.10
CA SER A 13 -2.78 -5.99 -16.43
C SER A 13 -2.67 -6.69 -15.09
N PRO A 14 -3.18 -6.08 -14.00
CA PRO A 14 -3.23 -6.74 -12.71
C PRO A 14 -4.16 -7.96 -12.74
N VAL A 15 -3.77 -9.00 -12.02
CA VAL A 15 -4.68 -10.09 -11.64
C VAL A 15 -5.53 -9.61 -10.47
N THR A 16 -6.85 -9.64 -10.62
CA THR A 16 -7.79 -9.14 -9.62
C THR A 16 -8.50 -10.27 -8.87
N TYR A 17 -8.63 -10.11 -7.56
CA TYR A 17 -9.31 -11.03 -6.66
C TYR A 17 -10.33 -10.24 -5.84
N THR A 18 -11.62 -10.46 -6.09
CA THR A 18 -12.70 -9.72 -5.42
C THR A 18 -13.25 -10.46 -4.21
N ASN A 19 -13.84 -9.71 -3.28
CA ASN A 19 -14.54 -10.27 -2.12
C ASN A 19 -13.70 -11.25 -1.26
N CYS A 20 -12.38 -11.03 -1.18
CA CYS A 20 -11.47 -11.85 -0.40
C CYS A 20 -11.75 -11.69 1.11
N ASN A 21 -11.53 -12.78 1.86
CA ASN A 21 -11.44 -12.74 3.31
C ASN A 21 -10.01 -12.37 3.76
N ALA A 22 -9.81 -12.19 5.06
CA ALA A 22 -8.51 -11.81 5.62
C ALA A 22 -7.42 -12.87 5.36
N GLU A 23 -7.77 -14.15 5.46
CA GLU A 23 -6.86 -15.26 5.21
C GLU A 23 -6.35 -15.25 3.77
N LYS A 24 -7.25 -15.15 2.78
CA LYS A 24 -6.88 -15.09 1.37
C LYS A 24 -6.02 -13.87 1.06
N ALA A 25 -6.31 -12.72 1.69
CA ALA A 25 -5.49 -11.53 1.53
C ALA A 25 -4.04 -11.76 2.01
N ILE A 26 -3.87 -12.35 3.18
CA ILE A 26 -2.56 -12.70 3.76
C ILE A 26 -1.84 -13.72 2.89
N THR A 27 -2.51 -14.80 2.48
CA THR A 27 -1.93 -15.83 1.62
C THR A 27 -1.41 -15.24 0.31
N LEU A 28 -2.24 -14.44 -0.37
CA LEU A 28 -1.85 -13.79 -1.62
C LEU A 28 -0.64 -12.87 -1.47
N TYR A 29 -0.50 -12.20 -0.32
CA TYR A 29 0.68 -11.37 -0.03
C TYR A 29 1.94 -12.23 0.22
N GLN A 30 1.80 -13.34 0.93
CA GLN A 30 2.92 -14.23 1.29
C GLN A 30 3.42 -15.07 0.12
N GLU A 31 2.59 -15.29 -0.90
CA GLU A 31 2.98 -15.94 -2.16
C GLU A 31 3.96 -15.09 -2.99
N ILE A 32 4.16 -13.83 -2.63
CA ILE A 32 4.99 -12.87 -3.35
C ILE A 32 6.42 -12.95 -2.83
N ASP A 33 7.35 -13.24 -3.74
CA ASP A 33 8.80 -13.21 -3.47
C ASP A 33 9.33 -11.77 -3.47
N TRP A 34 9.01 -10.99 -2.43
CA TRP A 34 9.37 -9.57 -2.33
C TRP A 34 10.87 -9.30 -2.50
N ALA A 35 11.71 -10.12 -1.85
CA ALA A 35 13.16 -10.01 -1.93
C ALA A 35 13.69 -10.32 -3.36
N GLY A 36 13.02 -11.21 -4.09
CA GLY A 36 13.41 -11.58 -5.44
C GLY A 36 12.92 -10.63 -6.54
N ILE A 37 11.95 -9.73 -6.29
CA ILE A 37 11.35 -8.88 -7.31
C ILE A 37 12.40 -8.02 -8.03
N TYR A 38 13.25 -7.31 -7.27
CA TYR A 38 14.24 -6.41 -7.88
C TYR A 38 15.26 -7.19 -8.69
N ARG A 39 15.71 -8.34 -8.16
CA ARG A 39 16.63 -9.23 -8.86
C ARG A 39 16.06 -9.77 -10.17
N GLN A 40 14.77 -10.13 -10.20
CA GLN A 40 14.11 -10.56 -11.43
C GLN A 40 14.14 -9.46 -12.50
N ILE A 41 14.02 -8.20 -12.10
CA ILE A 41 14.13 -7.04 -13.00
C ILE A 41 15.56 -6.90 -13.52
N GLU A 42 16.57 -6.93 -12.63
CA GLU A 42 17.98 -6.86 -13.02
C GLU A 42 18.37 -7.99 -13.99
N GLU A 43 17.94 -9.23 -13.71
CA GLU A 43 18.22 -10.40 -14.54
C GLU A 43 17.51 -10.35 -15.89
N SER A 44 16.31 -9.74 -15.95
CA SER A 44 15.57 -9.61 -17.21
C SER A 44 16.21 -8.64 -18.20
N GLY A 45 17.09 -7.74 -17.73
CA GLY A 45 17.65 -6.63 -18.51
C GLY A 45 16.62 -5.67 -19.11
N SER A 46 15.33 -5.85 -18.77
CA SER A 46 14.22 -5.07 -19.28
C SER A 46 13.92 -3.93 -18.31
N SER A 47 13.79 -2.71 -18.84
CA SER A 47 13.24 -1.61 -18.06
C SER A 47 11.72 -1.80 -17.97
N PRO A 48 11.13 -2.03 -16.79
CA PRO A 48 9.70 -2.26 -16.68
C PRO A 48 8.94 -1.04 -17.20
N GLU A 49 7.84 -1.28 -17.91
CA GLU A 49 7.01 -0.21 -18.49
C GLU A 49 6.21 0.55 -17.43
N SER A 50 6.08 -0.01 -16.24
CA SER A 50 5.40 0.56 -15.08
C SER A 50 6.37 0.61 -13.89
N PRO A 51 6.32 1.66 -13.05
CA PRO A 51 7.10 1.68 -11.83
C PRO A 51 6.59 0.58 -10.89
N PHE A 52 7.34 -0.53 -10.86
CA PHE A 52 7.33 -1.58 -9.83
C PHE A 52 6.15 -2.57 -9.84
N TYR A 53 6.47 -3.79 -9.38
CA TYR A 53 5.50 -4.81 -8.98
C TYR A 53 4.67 -4.27 -7.81
N TYR A 54 3.36 -4.49 -7.79
CA TYR A 54 2.52 -4.08 -6.65
C TYR A 54 1.48 -5.12 -6.22
N TYR A 55 1.15 -5.03 -4.93
CA TYR A 55 0.02 -5.63 -4.25
C TYR A 55 -0.87 -4.49 -3.73
N GLU A 56 -2.04 -4.31 -4.31
CA GLU A 56 -3.03 -3.32 -3.88
C GLU A 56 -4.20 -4.05 -3.21
N ILE A 57 -4.55 -3.66 -1.98
CA ILE A 57 -5.72 -4.15 -1.26
C ILE A 57 -6.66 -3.00 -0.91
N ASN A 58 -7.93 -3.20 -1.24
CA ASN A 58 -8.99 -2.22 -1.03
C ASN A 58 -10.03 -2.75 -0.05
N ARG A 59 -10.59 -1.85 0.75
CA ARG A 59 -11.75 -2.12 1.61
C ARG A 59 -12.67 -0.91 1.71
N ARG A 60 -13.84 -1.12 2.30
CA ARG A 60 -14.68 -0.03 2.81
C ARG A 60 -14.57 0.05 4.32
N ASN A 61 -14.39 1.24 4.85
CA ASN A 61 -14.40 1.48 6.29
C ASN A 61 -15.84 1.43 6.85
N GLN A 62 -15.99 1.66 8.16
CA GLN A 62 -17.30 1.61 8.84
C GLN A 62 -18.29 2.67 8.33
N LEU A 63 -17.81 3.73 7.68
CA LEU A 63 -18.62 4.80 7.09
C LEU A 63 -18.94 4.54 5.61
N GLY A 64 -18.49 3.40 5.06
CA GLY A 64 -18.65 3.04 3.65
C GLY A 64 -17.64 3.70 2.71
N GLU A 65 -16.67 4.44 3.25
CA GLU A 65 -15.63 5.10 2.48
C GLU A 65 -14.54 4.12 2.04
N LYS A 66 -13.96 4.34 0.86
CA LYS A 66 -12.89 3.49 0.33
C LYS A 66 -11.58 3.76 1.05
N GLU A 67 -10.88 2.70 1.44
CA GLU A 67 -9.50 2.74 1.89
C GLU A 67 -8.66 1.77 1.06
N THR A 68 -7.42 2.15 0.80
CA THR A 68 -6.49 1.40 -0.05
C THR A 68 -5.14 1.32 0.62
N LEU A 69 -4.55 0.12 0.67
CA LEU A 69 -3.15 -0.09 0.98
C LEU A 69 -2.47 -0.66 -0.27
N CYS A 70 -1.38 -0.04 -0.70
CA CYS A 70 -0.54 -0.50 -1.80
C CYS A 70 0.84 -0.83 -1.25
N ILE A 71 1.37 -1.99 -1.61
CA ILE A 71 2.73 -2.43 -1.31
C ILE A 71 3.41 -2.69 -2.64
N SER A 72 4.55 -2.05 -2.88
CA SER A 72 5.30 -2.18 -4.12
C SER A 72 6.72 -2.64 -3.86
N GLY A 73 7.31 -3.38 -4.80
CA GLY A 73 8.76 -3.63 -4.76
C GLY A 73 9.53 -2.32 -4.85
N ASP A 74 10.69 -2.24 -4.21
CA ASP A 74 11.63 -1.12 -4.28
C ASP A 74 13.03 -1.65 -4.62
N ILE A 75 14.06 -0.80 -4.57
CA ILE A 75 15.45 -1.17 -4.85
C ILE A 75 15.93 -2.27 -3.87
N GLY A 76 16.51 -3.33 -4.42
CA GLY A 76 17.03 -4.46 -3.65
C GLY A 76 15.91 -5.31 -3.05
N GLU A 77 16.02 -5.63 -1.76
CA GLU A 77 15.02 -6.43 -1.03
C GLU A 77 13.98 -5.56 -0.30
N LEU A 78 13.92 -4.28 -0.64
CA LEU A 78 13.06 -3.30 0.03
C LEU A 78 11.70 -3.17 -0.66
N VAL A 79 10.75 -2.58 0.04
CA VAL A 79 9.39 -2.33 -0.43
C VAL A 79 8.94 -0.90 -0.11
N GLY A 80 8.09 -0.37 -0.99
CA GLY A 80 7.30 0.82 -0.77
C GLY A 80 5.92 0.46 -0.22
N ILE A 81 5.39 1.30 0.67
CA ILE A 81 4.08 1.12 1.31
C ILE A 81 3.33 2.44 1.22
N ALA A 82 2.12 2.42 0.66
CA ALA A 82 1.26 3.58 0.51
C ALA A 82 -0.15 3.27 1.04
N TYR A 83 -0.70 4.15 1.89
CA TYR A 83 -2.03 4.00 2.48
C TYR A 83 -2.86 5.26 2.18
N GLN A 84 -4.01 5.05 1.55
CA GLN A 84 -4.94 6.10 1.15
C GLN A 84 -6.29 5.91 1.84
N ARG A 85 -6.85 7.01 2.35
CA ARG A 85 -8.18 7.07 2.94
C ARG A 85 -8.76 8.49 2.89
N PRO A 86 -10.08 8.66 3.05
CA PRO A 86 -10.63 9.93 3.45
C PRO A 86 -10.26 10.28 4.91
N LYS A 87 -9.91 11.55 5.15
CA LYS A 87 -9.54 12.06 6.48
C LYS A 87 -9.94 13.52 6.62
N MET A 88 -10.49 13.87 7.79
CA MET A 88 -10.71 15.27 8.15
C MET A 88 -9.36 15.90 8.52
N GLU A 89 -8.98 16.96 7.82
CA GLU A 89 -7.76 17.71 8.06
C GLU A 89 -8.09 19.11 8.55
N ARG A 90 -7.31 19.60 9.52
CA ARG A 90 -7.48 20.94 10.06
C ARG A 90 -6.62 21.92 9.28
N LYS A 91 -7.23 22.71 8.38
CA LYS A 91 -6.53 23.65 7.49
C LYS A 91 -6.79 25.12 7.88
N GLY A 92 -5.80 25.99 7.63
CA GLY A 92 -5.91 27.44 7.77
C GLY A 92 -4.90 28.07 8.76
N PHE A 93 -4.36 29.23 8.39
CA PHE A 93 -3.32 29.93 9.16
C PHE A 93 -3.89 30.81 10.28
N PHE A 94 -5.01 31.52 10.04
CA PHE A 94 -5.63 32.44 11.02
C PHE A 94 -6.93 31.92 11.64
N ARG A 95 -7.72 31.14 10.90
CA ARG A 95 -8.89 30.41 11.42
C ARG A 95 -8.80 28.97 10.94
N LYS A 96 -8.59 28.06 11.87
CA LYS A 96 -8.54 26.62 11.59
C LYS A 96 -9.96 26.12 11.33
N LYS A 97 -10.18 25.52 10.16
CA LYS A 97 -11.42 24.82 9.80
C LYS A 97 -11.12 23.36 9.49
N ASP A 98 -12.07 22.50 9.77
CA ASP A 98 -11.97 21.08 9.41
C ASP A 98 -12.48 20.90 7.98
N VAL A 99 -11.66 20.28 7.13
CA VAL A 99 -11.93 20.03 5.72
C VAL A 99 -11.73 18.55 5.45
N LEU A 100 -12.68 17.89 4.79
CA LEU A 100 -12.51 16.51 4.35
C LEU A 100 -11.51 16.47 3.19
N ASN A 101 -10.40 15.75 3.39
CA ASN A 101 -9.51 15.33 2.32
C ASN A 101 -9.93 13.92 1.87
N PRO A 102 -10.50 13.76 0.66
CA PRO A 102 -10.95 12.45 0.17
C PRO A 102 -9.78 11.52 -0.21
N GLU A 103 -8.58 12.05 -0.40
CA GLU A 103 -7.41 11.35 -0.93
C GLU A 103 -6.21 11.55 0.01
N TYR A 104 -6.44 11.54 1.32
CA TYR A 104 -5.34 11.59 2.27
C TYR A 104 -4.46 10.35 2.08
N LEU A 105 -3.17 10.60 1.82
CA LEU A 105 -2.17 9.60 1.47
C LEU A 105 -1.02 9.70 2.47
N THR A 106 -0.64 8.57 3.03
CA THR A 106 0.61 8.37 3.79
C THR A 106 1.43 7.31 3.08
N GLN A 107 2.74 7.54 2.90
CA GLN A 107 3.61 6.63 2.17
C GLN A 107 4.99 6.56 2.81
N MET A 108 5.67 5.43 2.63
CA MET A 108 7.08 5.23 2.98
C MET A 108 7.74 4.30 1.95
N ASN A 109 8.97 4.61 1.58
CA ASN A 109 9.78 3.80 0.66
C ASN A 109 11.00 3.22 1.38
N GLY A 110 11.64 2.21 0.80
CA GLY A 110 12.84 1.61 1.37
C GLY A 110 12.62 0.82 2.67
N MET A 111 11.45 0.22 2.85
CA MET A 111 11.10 -0.55 4.04
C MET A 111 11.38 -2.04 3.87
N ASP A 112 11.53 -2.78 4.96
CA ASP A 112 11.58 -4.25 4.90
C ASP A 112 10.17 -4.86 4.71
N ALA A 113 10.15 -6.11 4.22
CA ALA A 113 8.92 -6.84 3.96
C ALA A 113 8.12 -7.18 5.25
N ASP A 114 8.78 -7.20 6.41
CA ASP A 114 8.15 -7.50 7.71
C ASP A 114 7.29 -6.30 8.18
N LEU A 115 7.76 -5.07 7.98
CA LEU A 115 7.00 -3.86 8.22
C LEU A 115 5.82 -3.77 7.25
N ALA A 116 6.02 -4.06 5.97
CA ALA A 116 4.94 -4.11 5.00
C ALA A 116 3.87 -5.15 5.36
N PHE A 117 4.27 -6.31 5.88
CA PHE A 117 3.34 -7.31 6.39
C PHE A 117 2.58 -6.81 7.63
N SER A 118 3.27 -6.10 8.53
CA SER A 118 2.63 -5.48 9.70
C SER A 118 1.59 -4.44 9.30
N CYS A 119 1.87 -3.62 8.28
CA CYS A 119 0.93 -2.67 7.68
C CYS A 119 -0.28 -3.39 7.05
N LEU A 120 -0.06 -4.50 6.33
CA LEU A 120 -1.16 -5.32 5.81
C LEU A 120 -2.07 -5.84 6.93
N GLN A 121 -1.48 -6.36 8.01
CA GLN A 121 -2.25 -6.83 9.16
C GLN A 121 -3.05 -5.70 9.84
N ALA A 122 -2.44 -4.52 9.99
CA ALA A 122 -3.11 -3.34 10.53
C ALA A 122 -4.29 -2.92 9.64
N PHE A 123 -4.09 -2.89 8.32
CA PHE A 123 -5.14 -2.59 7.35
C PHE A 123 -6.30 -3.58 7.39
N ILE A 124 -6.02 -4.89 7.48
CA ILE A 124 -7.04 -5.92 7.60
C ILE A 124 -7.87 -5.74 8.87
N LYS A 125 -7.23 -5.40 10.00
CA LYS A 125 -7.89 -5.14 11.30
C LYS A 125 -8.60 -3.79 11.35
N GLY A 126 -8.22 -2.87 10.47
CA GLY A 126 -8.68 -1.48 10.48
C GLY A 126 -8.07 -0.59 11.54
N ASP A 127 -6.83 -0.89 11.89
CA ASP A 127 -6.02 -0.05 12.76
C ASP A 127 -5.41 1.11 11.95
N THR A 128 -6.25 2.11 11.68
CA THR A 128 -5.80 3.31 10.96
C THR A 128 -4.80 4.13 11.77
N GLY A 129 -4.82 4.01 13.10
CA GLY A 129 -3.87 4.67 13.98
C GLY A 129 -2.45 4.16 13.77
N PHE A 130 -2.28 2.84 13.69
CA PHE A 130 -1.00 2.22 13.35
C PHE A 130 -0.50 2.68 11.99
N LEU A 131 -1.35 2.62 10.95
CA LEU A 131 -0.96 3.00 9.58
C LEU A 131 -0.51 4.47 9.51
N GLU A 132 -1.26 5.39 10.08
CA GLU A 132 -0.93 6.82 10.01
C GLU A 132 0.28 7.21 10.87
N GLN A 133 0.51 6.54 12.01
CA GLN A 133 1.65 6.84 12.88
C GLN A 133 2.96 6.24 12.36
N ASN A 134 2.88 5.09 11.69
CA ASN A 134 4.05 4.35 11.23
C ASN A 134 4.37 4.55 9.75
N MET A 135 3.48 5.16 8.95
CA MET A 135 3.68 5.41 7.51
C MET A 135 3.94 6.87 7.15
N TYR A 136 4.48 7.66 8.07
CA TYR A 136 4.90 9.02 7.76
C TYR A 136 6.31 8.98 7.18
N ASP A 137 6.45 9.33 5.90
CA ASP A 137 7.75 9.66 5.36
C ASP A 137 8.33 10.79 6.21
N LYS A 138 9.49 10.55 6.83
CA LYS A 138 10.25 11.59 7.52
C LYS A 138 11.03 12.45 6.54
N GLU A 139 10.54 12.64 5.32
CA GLU A 139 11.01 13.70 4.43
C GLU A 139 10.38 15.04 4.82
N GLU A 140 10.71 15.50 6.03
CA GLU A 140 10.81 16.93 6.34
C GLU A 140 12.18 17.17 6.99
N ASN A 141 13.19 17.41 6.16
CA ASN A 141 14.15 18.54 6.27
C ASN A 141 15.17 18.53 5.13
#